data_AF-E6TRJ6-F1
#
_entry.id   AF-E6TRJ6-F1
#
_cell.length_a   1.000
_cell.length_b   1.000
_cell.length_c   1.000
_cell.angle_alpha   90.00
_cell.angle_beta   90.00
_cell.angle_gamma   90.00
#
_symmetry.space_group_name_H-M   'P 1'
#
loop_
_entity.id
_entity.type
_entity.pdbx_description
1 polymer ?
#
loop_
_entity_poly.entity_id
_entity_poly.type
_entity_poly.pdbx_seq_one_letter_code
_entity_poly.pdbx_strand_id
1 'polypeptide(L)'
;MKKLLMTLIGTIILTSACGTTEDEVDEPQTGEDIEQNEEEIANTSDEEVLYDASSAEAVYIGRCSGCHGQDLGGRSGGPGIIGLSKEEVLSAIEEGPGIMPKNVITGEEAENVAAWVADQQ
;
A
#
# COMPACT_ATOMS: atom_id res chain seq x y z
N MET A 1 29.05 31.70 -34.37
CA MET A 1 28.24 32.77 -35.01
C MET A 1 27.67 32.26 -36.33
N LYS A 2 26.43 32.67 -36.62
CA LYS A 2 25.52 32.28 -37.73
C LYS A 2 24.85 30.90 -37.51
N LYS A 3 23.61 30.85 -37.00
CA LYS A 3 22.29 31.16 -37.64
C LYS A 3 21.95 30.09 -38.70
N LEU A 4 20.77 29.48 -38.83
CA LEU A 4 19.42 29.57 -38.25
C LEU A 4 18.56 28.48 -38.97
N LEU A 5 17.36 28.15 -38.45
CA LEU A 5 16.16 27.51 -39.10
C LEU A 5 16.14 25.96 -39.18
N MET A 6 15.04 25.21 -39.03
CA MET A 6 13.60 25.45 -38.74
C MET A 6 12.89 24.10 -38.46
N THR A 7 11.95 24.08 -37.50
CA THR A 7 10.56 23.56 -37.56
C THR A 7 10.23 22.13 -38.04
N LEU A 8 9.56 21.30 -37.21
CA LEU A 8 8.15 20.89 -37.41
C LEU A 8 7.51 20.15 -36.22
N ILE A 9 6.21 20.39 -36.05
CA ILE A 9 5.26 19.93 -35.02
C ILE A 9 4.70 18.55 -35.41
N GLY A 10 4.38 17.68 -34.43
CA GLY A 10 3.69 16.42 -34.71
C GLY A 10 3.05 15.77 -33.49
N THR A 11 1.90 16.29 -33.04
CA THR A 11 0.99 15.64 -32.09
C THR A 11 0.16 14.60 -32.83
N ILE A 12 0.20 13.33 -32.41
CA ILE A 12 -0.70 12.29 -32.91
C ILE A 12 -1.64 11.90 -31.77
N ILE A 13 -2.89 12.31 -31.90
CA ILE A 13 -4.03 11.78 -31.14
C ILE A 13 -4.64 10.69 -32.02
N LEU A 14 -4.61 9.44 -31.55
CA LEU A 14 -5.32 8.33 -32.18
C LEU A 14 -6.58 8.03 -31.36
N THR A 15 -7.73 8.47 -31.88
CA THR A 15 -9.06 7.99 -31.48
C THR A 15 -9.72 7.37 -32.70
N SER A 16 -9.95 6.06 -32.68
CA SER A 16 -10.78 5.28 -33.60
C SER A 16 -10.83 3.85 -33.06
N ALA A 17 -11.89 3.06 -33.11
CA ALA A 17 -13.29 3.21 -33.48
C ALA A 17 -13.95 1.87 -33.04
N CYS A 18 -15.26 1.88 -32.81
CA CYS A 18 -16.05 0.72 -32.38
C CYS A 18 -16.35 -0.25 -33.54
N GLY A 19 -16.21 -1.58 -33.35
CA GLY A 19 -17.00 -2.60 -34.07
C GLY A 19 -16.34 -3.97 -34.39
N THR A 20 -16.95 -5.04 -33.83
CA THR A 20 -17.16 -6.43 -34.39
C THR A 20 -15.97 -7.41 -34.51
N THR A 21 -15.95 -8.72 -34.18
CA THR A 21 -16.77 -9.76 -33.47
C THR A 21 -15.94 -11.09 -33.51
N GLU A 22 -15.85 -11.83 -32.39
CA GLU A 22 -15.64 -13.32 -32.17
C GLU A 22 -14.48 -14.11 -32.84
N ASP A 23 -13.53 -14.64 -32.02
CA ASP A 23 -13.40 -16.08 -31.70
C ASP A 23 -12.30 -16.33 -30.63
N GLU A 24 -12.50 -17.40 -29.86
CA GLU A 24 -11.90 -17.81 -28.57
C GLU A 24 -10.52 -18.48 -28.69
N VAL A 25 -9.52 -18.12 -27.85
CA VAL A 25 -8.40 -19.03 -27.45
C VAL A 25 -7.86 -18.66 -26.05
N ASP A 26 -7.85 -19.70 -25.23
CA ASP A 26 -7.34 -19.90 -23.86
C ASP A 26 -5.79 -19.91 -23.78
N GLU A 27 -5.24 -19.12 -22.84
CA GLU A 27 -3.95 -19.22 -22.07
C GLU A 27 -2.60 -19.59 -22.78
N PRO A 28 -1.47 -19.66 -22.05
CA PRO A 28 -0.70 -18.61 -21.34
C PRO A 28 0.79 -18.63 -21.77
N GLN A 29 1.63 -17.59 -21.53
CA GLN A 29 3.14 -17.58 -21.46
C GLN A 29 3.57 -16.13 -21.14
N THR A 30 4.57 -15.73 -20.34
CA THR A 30 5.73 -16.27 -19.60
C THR A 30 6.31 -15.04 -18.84
N GLY A 31 6.68 -15.11 -17.54
CA GLY A 31 8.07 -15.18 -17.04
C GLY A 31 9.02 -14.08 -17.57
N GLU A 32 9.89 -13.38 -16.84
CA GLU A 32 10.40 -13.34 -15.46
C GLU A 32 11.36 -12.12 -15.45
N ASP A 33 11.23 -11.18 -14.53
CA ASP A 33 12.35 -10.31 -14.13
C ASP A 33 12.04 -9.57 -12.81
N ILE A 34 12.59 -10.15 -11.75
CA ILE A 34 12.70 -9.61 -10.40
C ILE A 34 13.86 -8.60 -10.40
N GLU A 35 13.60 -7.35 -10.00
CA GLU A 35 14.63 -6.50 -9.39
C GLU A 35 14.25 -6.27 -7.93
N GLN A 36 14.82 -7.13 -7.11
CA GLN A 36 15.08 -6.91 -5.69
C GLN A 36 15.97 -5.67 -5.56
N ASN A 37 15.52 -4.70 -4.79
CA ASN A 37 16.40 -3.71 -4.20
C ASN A 37 16.10 -3.61 -2.71
N GLU A 38 16.71 -4.51 -1.96
CA GLU A 38 17.15 -4.30 -0.58
C GLU A 38 17.85 -2.95 -0.46
N GLU A 39 17.22 -2.01 0.24
CA GLU A 39 17.97 -1.03 1.02
C GLU A 39 17.62 -1.23 2.50
N GLU A 40 18.54 -1.94 3.15
CA GLU A 40 18.73 -2.00 4.58
C GLU A 40 18.76 -0.59 5.19
N ILE A 41 17.90 -0.32 6.16
CA ILE A 41 18.31 0.48 7.32
C ILE A 41 17.87 -0.27 8.57
N ALA A 42 18.85 -0.91 9.18
CA ALA A 42 18.78 -1.43 10.52
C ALA A 42 18.43 -0.33 11.53
N ASN A 43 17.48 -0.62 12.41
CA ASN A 43 17.59 -0.16 13.79
C ASN A 43 17.24 -1.33 14.70
N THR A 44 18.29 -1.91 15.26
CA THR A 44 18.24 -2.91 16.32
C THR A 44 17.38 -2.42 17.49
N SER A 45 16.37 -3.22 17.83
CA SER A 45 16.07 -3.55 19.22
C SER A 45 15.88 -5.06 19.24
N ASP A 46 16.77 -5.75 19.96
CA ASP A 46 16.75 -7.19 20.19
C ASP A 46 15.44 -7.61 20.87
N GLU A 47 14.46 -7.96 20.06
CA GLU A 47 13.37 -8.90 20.37
C GLU A 47 13.00 -9.52 19.02
N GLU A 48 12.64 -10.81 18.96
CA GLU A 48 12.25 -11.42 17.68
C GLU A 48 10.93 -10.82 17.21
N VAL A 49 11.02 -9.71 16.48
CA VAL A 49 9.89 -9.01 15.89
C VAL A 49 9.35 -9.87 14.74
N LEU A 50 8.25 -10.58 14.99
CA LEU A 50 7.62 -11.53 14.06
C LEU A 50 6.70 -10.83 13.03
N TYR A 51 7.17 -9.75 12.40
CA TYR A 51 6.43 -9.07 11.33
C TYR A 51 7.38 -8.40 10.33
N ASP A 52 6.89 -8.16 9.11
CA ASP A 52 7.57 -7.34 8.11
C ASP A 52 7.19 -5.87 8.32
N ALA A 53 8.12 -5.10 8.90
CA ALA A 53 7.92 -3.71 9.26
C ALA A 53 7.64 -2.82 8.04
N SER A 54 8.36 -3.02 6.94
CA SER A 54 8.22 -2.19 5.74
C SER A 54 6.87 -2.42 5.07
N SER A 55 6.43 -3.68 4.98
CA SER A 55 5.12 -4.04 4.45
C SER A 55 4.00 -3.52 5.34
N ALA A 56 4.12 -3.70 6.67
CA ALA A 56 3.12 -3.23 7.62
C ALA A 56 2.95 -1.71 7.58
N GLU A 57 4.04 -0.95 7.57
CA GLU A 57 4.01 0.51 7.48
C GLU A 57 3.38 0.97 6.16
N ALA A 58 3.73 0.34 5.03
CA ALA A 58 3.15 0.67 3.74
C ALA A 58 1.62 0.45 3.72
N VAL A 59 1.15 -0.66 4.27
CA VAL A 59 -0.29 -0.94 4.40
C VAL A 59 -0.96 0.06 5.35
N TYR A 60 -0.35 0.34 6.50
CA TYR A 60 -0.85 1.32 7.46
C TYR A 60 -1.03 2.70 6.82
N ILE A 61 -0.01 3.19 6.10
CA ILE A 61 -0.06 4.46 5.38
C ILE A 61 -1.20 4.44 4.35
N GLY A 62 -1.32 3.37 3.57
CA GLY A 62 -2.31 3.26 2.50
C GLY A 62 -3.76 3.07 2.96
N ARG A 63 -3.99 2.45 4.12
CA ARG A 63 -5.31 1.99 4.55
C ARG A 63 -5.82 2.61 5.86
N CYS A 64 -4.93 3.04 6.75
CA CYS A 64 -5.27 3.39 8.13
C CYS A 64 -4.98 4.86 8.48
N SER A 65 -3.88 5.40 7.94
CA SER A 65 -3.35 6.72 8.33
C SER A 65 -4.30 7.90 8.07
N GLY A 66 -5.23 7.75 7.12
CA GLY A 66 -6.24 8.77 6.82
C GLY A 66 -7.14 9.10 8.02
N CYS A 67 -7.40 8.11 8.88
CA CYS A 67 -8.21 8.27 10.09
C CYS A 67 -7.35 8.35 11.36
N HIS A 68 -6.31 7.52 11.45
CA HIS A 68 -5.49 7.37 12.66
C HIS A 68 -4.22 8.23 12.69
N GLY A 69 -3.97 9.04 11.66
CA GLY A 69 -2.76 9.85 11.54
C GLY A 69 -1.60 9.08 10.92
N GLN A 70 -0.60 9.78 10.40
CA GLN A 70 0.62 9.12 9.91
C GLN A 70 1.51 8.66 11.08
N ASP A 71 1.35 9.32 12.22
CA ASP A 71 2.06 9.13 13.47
C ASP A 71 1.25 8.32 14.48
N LEU A 72 0.16 7.67 14.06
CA LEU A 72 -0.74 6.91 14.93
C LEU A 72 -1.43 7.72 16.06
N GLY A 73 -1.25 9.05 16.08
CA GLY A 73 -1.74 9.96 17.11
C GLY A 73 -3.23 10.32 17.00
N GLY A 74 -3.91 9.87 15.94
CA GLY A 74 -5.32 10.14 15.69
C GLY A 74 -5.58 11.47 15.00
N ARG A 75 -6.76 11.57 14.37
CA ARG A 75 -7.26 12.75 13.63
C ARG A 75 -8.77 12.84 13.73
N SER A 76 -9.39 13.75 12.97
CA SER A 76 -10.86 13.86 12.92
C SER A 76 -11.57 12.57 12.48
N GLY A 77 -10.87 11.66 11.79
CA GLY A 77 -11.42 10.39 11.31
C GLY A 77 -11.29 9.21 12.29
N GLY A 78 -10.54 9.35 13.38
CA GLY A 78 -10.31 8.24 14.31
C GLY A 78 -9.38 8.61 15.47
N PRO A 79 -9.46 7.87 16.59
CA PRO A 79 -8.59 8.09 17.75
C PRO A 79 -7.14 7.73 17.44
N GLY A 80 -6.22 8.15 18.31
CA GLY A 80 -4.87 7.60 18.34
C GLY A 80 -4.90 6.14 18.77
N ILE A 81 -3.95 5.36 18.24
CA ILE A 81 -3.87 3.90 18.44
C ILE A 81 -2.51 3.44 18.97
N ILE A 82 -1.66 4.39 19.36
CA ILE A 82 -0.39 4.11 20.05
C ILE A 82 -0.65 3.38 21.36
N GLY A 83 0.17 2.37 21.66
CA GLY A 83 0.11 1.62 22.91
C GLY A 83 -1.04 0.62 23.02
N LEU A 84 -1.75 0.34 21.92
CA LEU A 84 -2.68 -0.79 21.84
C LEU A 84 -1.92 -2.10 21.64
N SER A 85 -2.38 -3.18 22.26
CA SER A 85 -1.84 -4.51 22.02
C SER A 85 -2.18 -5.01 20.61
N LYS A 86 -1.42 -6.00 20.12
CA LYS A 86 -1.66 -6.64 18.83
C LYS A 86 -3.09 -7.17 18.74
N GLU A 87 -3.56 -7.86 19.78
CA GLU A 87 -4.90 -8.46 19.81
C GLU A 87 -6.01 -7.40 19.76
N GLU A 88 -5.82 -6.26 20.44
CA GLU A 88 -6.76 -5.14 20.40
C GLU A 88 -6.82 -4.51 19.01
N VAL A 89 -5.67 -4.32 18.35
CA VAL A 89 -5.61 -3.76 17.00
C VAL A 89 -6.25 -4.72 16.00
N LEU A 90 -5.95 -6.01 16.08
CA LEU A 90 -6.52 -7.03 15.18
C LEU A 90 -8.05 -7.11 15.32
N SER A 91 -8.56 -7.19 16.56
CA SER A 91 -10.00 -7.19 16.82
C SER A 91 -10.66 -5.91 16.29
N ALA A 92 -10.03 -4.73 16.47
CA ALA A 92 -10.55 -3.49 15.92
C ALA A 92 -10.61 -3.51 14.38
N ILE A 93 -9.61 -4.08 13.71
CA ILE A 93 -9.60 -4.25 12.24
C ILE A 93 -10.74 -5.18 11.79
N GLU A 94 -10.97 -6.29 12.48
CA GLU A 94 -11.98 -7.28 12.13
C GLU A 94 -13.41 -6.78 12.40
N GLU A 95 -13.61 -6.11 13.53
CA GLU A 95 -14.94 -5.71 14.01
C GLU A 95 -15.36 -4.33 13.52
N GLY A 96 -14.42 -3.40 13.31
CA GLY A 96 -14.67 -2.04 12.86
C GLY A 96 -15.44 -1.18 13.88
N PRO A 97 -14.82 -0.75 15.00
CA PRO A 97 -15.50 0.02 16.03
C PRO A 97 -15.91 1.42 15.57
N GLY A 98 -17.10 1.86 15.97
CA GLY A 98 -17.61 3.20 15.73
C GLY A 98 -17.85 3.46 14.24
N ILE A 99 -17.01 4.31 13.64
CA ILE A 99 -17.05 4.63 12.20
C ILE A 99 -16.00 3.88 11.38
N MET A 100 -15.12 3.11 12.04
CA MET A 100 -14.09 2.32 11.36
C MET A 100 -14.75 1.20 10.55
N PRO A 101 -14.52 1.08 9.24
CA PRO A 101 -15.04 -0.04 8.46
C PRO A 101 -14.47 -1.36 8.97
N LYS A 102 -15.34 -2.35 9.15
CA LYS A 102 -14.92 -3.72 9.46
C LYS A 102 -14.11 -4.31 8.30
N ASN A 103 -13.12 -5.14 8.62
CA ASN A 103 -12.29 -5.89 7.66
C ASN A 103 -11.66 -4.98 6.58
N VAL A 104 -11.13 -3.82 6.98
CA VAL A 104 -10.42 -2.90 6.06
C VAL A 104 -9.20 -3.55 5.41
N ILE A 105 -8.57 -4.47 6.15
CA ILE A 105 -7.55 -5.44 5.73
C ILE A 105 -7.87 -6.77 6.45
N THR A 106 -7.35 -7.90 5.97
CA THR A 106 -7.67 -9.23 6.53
C THR A 106 -6.47 -10.18 6.47
N GLY A 107 -6.57 -11.32 7.18
CA GLY A 107 -5.58 -12.39 7.12
C GLY A 107 -4.19 -11.94 7.59
N GLU A 108 -3.15 -12.45 6.94
CA GLU A 108 -1.75 -12.14 7.29
C GLU A 108 -1.43 -10.64 7.21
N GLU A 109 -2.10 -9.89 6.32
CA GLU A 109 -1.92 -8.44 6.23
C GLU A 109 -2.42 -7.73 7.51
N ALA A 110 -3.58 -8.14 8.03
CA ALA A 110 -4.12 -7.61 9.28
C ALA A 110 -3.24 -7.97 10.48
N GLU A 111 -2.75 -9.21 10.53
CA GLU A 111 -1.83 -9.70 11.57
C GLU A 111 -0.50 -8.92 11.56
N ASN A 112 0.06 -8.69 10.37
CA ASN A 112 1.32 -7.97 10.18
C ASN A 112 1.20 -6.49 10.62
N VAL A 113 0.13 -5.82 10.21
CA VAL A 113 -0.15 -4.43 10.63
C VAL A 113 -0.45 -4.35 12.11
N ALA A 114 -1.24 -5.26 12.66
CA ALA A 114 -1.57 -5.26 14.09
C ALA A 114 -0.32 -5.44 14.96
N ALA A 115 0.59 -6.33 14.55
CA ALA A 115 1.84 -6.54 15.26
C ALA A 115 2.75 -5.31 15.19
N TRP A 116 2.86 -4.67 14.01
CA TRP A 116 3.64 -3.45 13.83
C TRP A 116 3.10 -2.26 14.63
N VAL A 117 1.77 -2.04 14.61
CA VAL A 117 1.12 -0.96 15.39
C VAL A 117 1.38 -1.15 16.89
N ALA A 118 1.34 -2.38 17.38
CA ALA A 118 1.55 -2.67 18.80
C ALA A 118 2.98 -2.37 19.29
N ASP A 119 3.95 -2.37 18.37
CA ASP A 119 5.33 -1.98 18.66
C ASP A 119 5.54 -0.46 18.63
N GLN A 120 4.57 0.30 18.09
CA GLN A 120 4.62 1.77 18.09
C GLN A 120 4.19 2.30 19.47
N GLN A 121 5.11 3.01 20.14
CA GLN A 121 4.94 3.59 21.48
C GLN A 121 5.17 5.10 21.53
#